data_AF-A0A843J4B0-F1
#
_entry.id   AF-A0A843J4B0-F1
#
_cell.length_a   1.000
_cell.length_b   1.000
_cell.length_c   1.000
_cell.angle_alpha   90.00
_cell.angle_beta   90.00
_cell.angle_gamma   90.00
#
_symmetry.space_group_name_H-M   'P 1'
#
loop_
_entity.id
_entity.type
_entity.pdbx_description
1 polymer ?
#
loop_
_entity_poly.entity_id
_entity_poly.type
_entity_poly.pdbx_seq_one_letter_code
_entity_poly.pdbx_strand_id
1 'polypeptide(L)'
;MVSKKNEKLFMDAVHKKFKEEPTELNTQYYCFGGWRQSKSKREFVEAADKIAAKRGIPMMNQDIGVPLGQRSWMPYQLSHTDIYVEADDLHCINNPAIQQAWDDIRRTVLVGLDSPHATIEKRLGKEVTPETINEYLFAVNHTMPGGAVVQEHMAEINPALA
;
A
#
# COMPACT_ATOMS: atom_id res chain seq x y z
N MET A 1 -6.91 10.41 20.43
CA MET A 1 -6.16 10.19 21.70
C MET A 1 -5.91 11.52 22.36
N VAL A 2 -6.56 11.80 23.49
CA VAL A 2 -6.25 12.98 24.31
C VAL A 2 -5.06 12.58 25.18
N SER A 3 -3.85 12.93 24.76
CA SER A 3 -2.67 12.80 25.62
C SER A 3 -2.95 13.60 26.90
N LYS A 4 -2.78 12.96 28.07
CA LYS A 4 -2.73 13.70 29.34
C LYS A 4 -1.65 14.75 29.16
N LYS A 5 -2.00 16.02 29.39
CA LYS A 5 -1.37 17.27 28.91
C LYS A 5 0.17 17.42 29.00
N ASN A 6 0.90 16.45 29.55
CA ASN A 6 2.36 16.43 29.75
C ASN A 6 3.06 15.13 29.29
N GLU A 7 2.36 14.15 28.73
CA GLU A 7 2.94 12.85 28.36
C GLU A 7 3.35 12.82 26.88
N LYS A 8 4.54 12.27 26.59
CA LYS A 8 5.05 12.16 25.21
C LYS A 8 4.12 11.25 24.39
N LEU A 9 3.85 11.64 23.15
CA LEU A 9 2.87 10.95 22.29
C LEU A 9 3.21 9.48 21.97
N PHE A 10 4.46 9.07 22.18
CA PHE A 10 4.93 7.71 21.91
C PHE A 10 4.82 6.77 23.12
N MET A 11 4.46 7.25 24.31
CA MET A 11 4.52 6.45 25.54
C MET A 11 3.66 5.20 25.44
N ASP A 12 2.43 5.32 24.93
CA ASP A 12 1.53 4.19 24.69
C ASP A 12 2.18 3.12 23.79
N ALA A 13 2.88 3.54 22.73
CA ALA A 13 3.56 2.63 21.81
C ALA A 13 4.73 1.90 22.49
N VAL A 14 5.49 2.60 23.34
CA VAL A 14 6.64 2.02 24.05
C VAL A 14 6.15 0.98 25.07
N HIS A 15 5.13 1.31 25.87
CA HIS A 15 4.53 0.37 26.82
C HIS A 15 3.92 -0.87 26.14
N LYS A 16 3.48 -0.74 24.88
CA LYS A 16 3.01 -1.89 24.10
C LYS A 16 4.15 -2.76 23.57
N LYS A 17 5.32 -2.17 23.28
CA LYS A 17 6.48 -2.85 22.69
C LYS A 17 7.31 -3.63 23.72
N PHE A 18 7.46 -3.07 24.91
CA PHE A 18 8.35 -3.59 25.94
C PHE A 18 7.55 -3.91 27.21
N LYS A 19 8.06 -4.87 27.99
CA LYS A 19 7.46 -5.19 29.29
C LYS A 19 7.98 -4.25 30.37
N GLU A 20 9.19 -3.77 30.18
CA GLU A 20 9.93 -2.86 31.04
C GLU A 20 9.41 -1.42 30.90
N GLU A 21 9.67 -0.61 31.94
CA GLU A 21 9.41 0.81 31.88
C GLU A 21 10.32 1.50 30.85
N PRO A 22 9.87 2.56 30.15
CA PRO A 22 10.65 3.25 29.12
C PRO A 22 12.00 3.81 29.59
N THR A 23 12.19 3.97 30.90
CA THR A 23 13.44 4.46 31.53
C THR A 23 14.38 3.35 31.98
N GLU A 24 13.95 2.09 31.95
CA GLU A 24 14.78 0.95 32.34
C GLU A 24 15.94 0.76 31.35
N LEU A 25 17.13 0.49 31.89
CA LEU A 25 18.36 0.38 31.10
C LEU A 25 18.74 -1.07 30.76
N ASN A 26 18.07 -2.03 31.39
CA ASN A 26 18.35 -3.45 31.23
C ASN A 26 17.12 -4.20 30.70
N THR A 27 17.36 -5.22 29.88
CA THR A 27 16.30 -6.13 29.40
C THR A 27 16.89 -7.52 29.18
N GLN A 28 16.05 -8.46 28.79
CA GLN A 28 16.45 -9.82 28.48
C GLN A 28 16.61 -10.02 26.97
N TYR A 29 17.56 -10.87 26.61
CA TYR A 29 17.85 -11.31 25.24
C TYR A 29 17.98 -12.83 25.20
N TYR A 30 17.91 -13.41 24.00
CA TYR A 30 18.13 -14.83 23.70
C TYR A 30 17.12 -15.80 24.35
N CYS A 31 16.06 -15.29 24.99
CA CYS A 31 15.03 -16.07 25.70
C CYS A 31 13.68 -16.13 24.98
N PHE A 32 13.58 -15.60 23.75
CA PHE A 32 12.31 -15.45 23.03
C PHE A 32 12.01 -16.58 22.03
N GLY A 33 12.89 -17.57 21.87
CA GLY A 33 12.67 -18.68 20.93
C GLY A 33 12.85 -18.31 19.45
N GLY A 34 13.54 -17.21 19.15
CA GLY A 34 13.90 -16.79 17.79
C GLY A 34 12.69 -16.31 17.00
N TRP A 35 12.60 -16.70 15.73
CA TRP A 35 11.49 -16.33 14.84
C TRP A 35 10.12 -16.85 15.31
N ARG A 36 10.10 -17.89 16.16
CA ARG A 36 8.86 -18.49 16.67
C ARG A 36 8.02 -17.56 17.56
N GLN A 37 8.61 -16.49 18.10
CA GLN A 37 7.86 -15.47 18.85
C GLN A 37 6.94 -14.64 17.97
N SER A 38 7.27 -14.47 16.68
CA SER A 38 6.51 -13.67 15.73
C SER A 38 5.37 -14.50 15.13
N LYS A 39 4.20 -13.88 14.97
CA LYS A 39 3.10 -14.49 14.23
C LYS A 39 3.43 -14.52 12.73
N SER A 40 3.86 -13.39 12.17
CA SER A 40 4.14 -13.25 10.73
C SER A 40 5.25 -14.20 10.28
N LYS A 41 6.34 -14.36 11.06
CA LYS A 41 7.41 -15.32 10.71
C LYS A 41 6.95 -16.77 10.72
N ARG A 42 6.04 -17.15 11.62
CA ARG A 42 5.46 -18.50 11.63
C ARG A 42 4.62 -18.76 10.40
N GLU A 43 3.78 -17.80 10.02
CA GLU A 43 2.99 -17.88 8.78
C GLU A 43 3.89 -17.97 7.54
N PHE A 44 5.00 -17.23 7.52
CA PHE A 44 5.92 -17.25 6.37
C PHE A 44 6.65 -18.58 6.20
N VAL A 45 7.07 -19.22 7.30
CA VAL A 45 7.69 -20.56 7.24
C VAL A 45 6.70 -21.58 6.69
N GLU A 46 5.47 -21.60 7.22
CA GLU A 46 4.43 -22.51 6.73
C GLU A 46 4.10 -22.28 5.24
N ALA A 47 4.00 -21.03 4.81
CA ALA A 47 3.77 -20.69 3.41
C ALA A 47 4.95 -21.09 2.51
N ALA A 48 6.18 -20.85 2.97
CA ALA A 48 7.39 -21.20 2.22
C ALA A 48 7.52 -22.72 2.04
N ASP A 49 7.21 -23.51 3.08
CA ASP A 49 7.23 -24.97 3.01
C ASP A 49 6.22 -25.50 1.99
N LYS A 50 4.99 -24.95 1.99
CA LYS A 50 3.97 -25.29 0.99
C LYS A 50 4.41 -24.95 -0.44
N ILE A 51 5.04 -23.79 -0.63
CA ILE A 51 5.55 -23.35 -1.94
C ILE A 51 6.67 -24.27 -2.41
N ALA A 52 7.64 -24.56 -1.53
CA ALA A 52 8.78 -25.41 -1.84
C ALA A 52 8.33 -26.83 -2.24
N ALA A 53 7.39 -27.41 -1.49
CA ALA A 53 6.80 -28.71 -1.81
C ALA A 53 6.05 -28.69 -3.15
N LYS A 54 5.27 -27.65 -3.43
CA LYS A 54 4.50 -27.54 -4.68
C LYS A 54 5.37 -27.39 -5.93
N ARG A 55 6.48 -26.65 -5.84
CA ARG A 55 7.34 -26.34 -7.01
C ARG A 55 8.60 -27.21 -7.11
N GLY A 56 8.92 -28.00 -6.08
CA GLY A 56 10.11 -28.84 -6.02
C GLY A 56 11.44 -28.08 -5.88
N ILE A 57 11.39 -26.80 -5.51
CA ILE A 57 12.57 -25.92 -5.39
C ILE A 57 12.53 -25.24 -4.01
N PRO A 58 13.60 -25.33 -3.19
CA PRO A 58 13.67 -24.66 -1.90
C PRO A 58 13.25 -23.19 -1.95
N MET A 59 12.61 -22.71 -0.88
CA MET A 59 12.15 -21.33 -0.71
C MET A 59 12.75 -20.76 0.58
N MET A 60 12.25 -19.60 1.04
CA MET A 60 12.65 -18.98 2.30
C MET A 60 12.72 -19.99 3.45
N ASN A 61 13.83 -19.99 4.18
CA ASN A 61 14.05 -20.80 5.36
C ASN A 61 14.73 -19.93 6.43
N GLN A 62 14.15 -19.90 7.63
CA GLN A 62 14.63 -19.08 8.76
C GLN A 62 15.93 -19.59 9.38
N ASP A 63 16.36 -20.81 9.06
CA ASP A 63 17.64 -21.39 9.50
C ASP A 63 18.81 -20.99 8.59
N ILE A 64 18.55 -20.32 7.46
CA ILE A 64 19.58 -19.80 6.56
C ILE A 64 19.95 -18.37 6.93
N GLY A 65 21.25 -18.11 7.07
CA GLY A 65 21.78 -16.81 7.46
C GLY A 65 21.90 -16.66 8.98
N VAL A 66 21.41 -15.55 9.54
CA VAL A 66 21.51 -15.26 10.97
C VAL A 66 20.16 -15.52 11.64
N PRO A 67 20.10 -16.25 12.77
CA PRO A 67 18.83 -16.61 13.39
C PRO A 67 18.13 -15.38 13.99
N LEU A 68 17.01 -15.00 13.38
CA LEU A 68 16.20 -13.86 13.80
C LEU A 68 15.53 -14.08 15.17
N GLY A 69 15.20 -12.98 15.85
CA GLY A 69 14.40 -13.01 17.09
C GLY A 69 15.21 -13.30 18.37
N GLN A 70 16.51 -12.99 18.39
CA GLN A 70 17.29 -13.01 19.63
C GLN A 70 16.90 -11.88 20.62
N ARG A 71 16.17 -10.87 20.14
CA ARG A 71 15.54 -9.82 20.95
C ARG A 71 14.03 -9.85 20.73
N SER A 72 13.29 -9.13 21.58
CA SER A 72 11.84 -8.96 21.42
C SER A 72 11.47 -8.49 20.01
N TRP A 73 10.51 -9.16 19.41
CA TRP A 73 9.93 -8.79 18.12
C TRP A 73 8.85 -7.73 18.32
N MET A 74 9.22 -6.48 18.07
CA MET A 74 8.41 -5.32 18.48
C MET A 74 7.24 -5.07 17.52
N PRO A 75 6.01 -4.87 18.03
CA PRO A 75 4.92 -4.31 17.24
C PRO A 75 5.11 -2.81 16.99
N TYR A 76 4.54 -2.25 15.94
CA TYR A 76 4.56 -0.82 15.63
C TYR A 76 3.15 -0.25 15.61
N GLN A 77 2.97 0.86 16.33
CA GLN A 77 1.76 1.65 16.22
C GLN A 77 1.80 2.44 14.92
N LEU A 78 0.74 2.37 14.12
CA LEU A 78 0.54 3.34 13.05
C LEU A 78 0.24 4.69 13.70
N SER A 79 1.09 5.69 13.46
CA SER A 79 1.01 6.99 14.13
C SER A 79 -0.38 7.59 13.99
N HIS A 80 -0.90 8.15 15.09
CA HIS A 80 -2.23 8.74 15.19
C HIS A 80 -3.41 7.76 15.05
N THR A 81 -3.15 6.45 15.12
CA THR A 81 -4.17 5.40 15.21
C THR A 81 -3.95 4.56 16.48
N ASP A 82 -4.88 3.68 16.81
CA ASP A 82 -4.76 2.64 17.84
C ASP A 82 -4.33 1.27 17.27
N ILE A 83 -3.92 1.23 16.00
CA ILE A 83 -3.57 0.00 15.28
C ILE A 83 -2.10 -0.35 15.51
N TYR A 84 -1.84 -1.60 15.91
CA TYR A 84 -0.50 -2.16 16.08
C TYR A 84 -0.30 -3.36 15.16
N VAL A 85 0.83 -3.38 14.46
CA VAL A 85 1.19 -4.43 13.49
C VAL A 85 2.63 -4.88 13.66
N GLU A 86 3.00 -6.05 13.12
CA GLU A 86 4.41 -6.43 13.03
C GLU A 86 5.10 -5.64 11.90
N ALA A 87 6.43 -5.49 11.95
CA ALA A 87 7.16 -4.78 10.91
C ALA A 87 6.97 -5.38 9.50
N ASP A 88 6.77 -6.70 9.44
CA ASP A 88 6.55 -7.44 8.20
C ASP A 88 5.28 -7.00 7.45
N ASP A 89 4.24 -6.56 8.18
CA ASP A 89 2.96 -6.10 7.62
C ASP A 89 3.06 -4.70 6.99
N LEU A 90 4.16 -3.99 7.26
CA LEU A 90 4.47 -2.67 6.71
C LEU A 90 5.39 -2.76 5.48
N HIS A 91 5.86 -3.95 5.11
CA HIS A 91 6.59 -4.12 3.87
C HIS A 91 5.64 -3.91 2.68
N CYS A 92 6.04 -3.11 1.69
CA CYS A 92 5.15 -2.72 0.58
C CYS A 92 4.53 -3.92 -0.17
N ILE A 93 5.28 -5.02 -0.34
CA ILE A 93 4.77 -6.25 -0.97
C ILE A 93 3.63 -6.90 -0.16
N ASN A 94 3.65 -6.78 1.17
CA ASN A 94 2.67 -7.40 2.06
C ASN A 94 1.50 -6.47 2.38
N ASN A 95 1.54 -5.22 1.91
CA ASN A 95 0.55 -4.21 2.25
C ASN A 95 -0.12 -3.64 0.99
N PRO A 96 -1.38 -4.03 0.70
CA PRO A 96 -2.06 -3.57 -0.51
C PRO A 96 -2.37 -2.07 -0.48
N ALA A 97 -2.53 -1.45 0.70
CA ALA A 97 -2.77 -0.01 0.79
C ALA A 97 -1.53 0.79 0.38
N ILE A 98 -0.32 0.31 0.72
CA ILE A 98 0.93 0.93 0.26
C ILE A 98 1.09 0.81 -1.26
N GLN A 99 0.74 -0.34 -1.83
CA GLN A 99 0.78 -0.55 -3.28
C GLN A 99 -0.22 0.38 -4.00
N GLN A 100 -1.47 0.39 -3.53
CA GLN A 100 -2.52 1.21 -4.14
C GLN A 100 -2.23 2.70 -4.02
N ALA A 101 -1.67 3.16 -2.91
CA ALA A 101 -1.28 4.56 -2.75
C ALA A 101 -0.25 5.00 -3.81
N TRP A 102 0.69 4.12 -4.16
CA TRP A 102 1.61 4.39 -5.26
C TRP A 102 0.93 4.31 -6.62
N ASP A 103 0.08 3.31 -6.83
CA ASP A 103 -0.62 3.12 -8.11
C ASP A 103 -1.52 4.31 -8.44
N ASP A 104 -2.19 4.90 -7.43
CA ASP A 104 -3.02 6.10 -7.56
C ASP A 104 -2.22 7.34 -7.97
N ILE A 105 -1.01 7.49 -7.45
CA ILE A 105 -0.08 8.55 -7.89
C ILE A 105 0.37 8.27 -9.33
N ARG A 106 0.82 7.04 -9.60
CA ARG A 106 1.40 6.64 -10.90
C ARG A 106 0.39 6.78 -12.05
N ARG A 107 -0.89 6.49 -11.80
CA ARG A 107 -1.95 6.53 -12.82
C ARG A 107 -2.60 7.91 -13.01
N THR A 108 -2.14 8.92 -12.28
CA THR A 108 -2.72 10.28 -12.32
C THR A 108 -1.85 11.23 -13.15
N VAL A 109 -2.46 11.99 -14.06
CA VAL A 109 -1.83 13.06 -14.84
C VAL A 109 -2.74 14.29 -14.90
N LEU A 110 -2.14 15.49 -14.96
CA LEU A 110 -2.86 16.75 -15.14
C LEU A 110 -2.62 17.27 -16.56
N VAL A 111 -3.71 17.47 -17.31
CA VAL A 111 -3.67 18.00 -18.68
C VAL A 111 -4.65 19.15 -18.81
N GLY A 112 -4.14 20.35 -19.08
CA GLY A 112 -4.97 21.55 -19.29
C GLY A 112 -5.68 21.53 -20.65
N LEU A 113 -6.89 22.09 -20.71
CA LEU A 113 -7.72 22.12 -21.92
C LEU A 113 -7.66 23.45 -22.69
N ASP A 114 -6.90 24.44 -22.22
CA ASP A 114 -6.83 25.77 -22.85
C ASP A 114 -6.31 25.72 -24.29
N SER A 115 -5.21 24.97 -24.53
CA SER A 115 -4.62 24.84 -25.86
C SER A 115 -5.51 24.03 -26.84
N PRO A 116 -6.12 22.90 -26.44
CA PRO A 116 -7.16 22.26 -27.23
C PRO A 116 -8.34 23.19 -27.56
N HIS A 117 -8.89 23.91 -26.58
CA HIS A 117 -10.00 24.84 -26.82
C HIS A 117 -9.62 25.95 -27.82
N ALA A 118 -8.46 26.58 -27.64
CA ALA A 118 -7.97 27.60 -28.57
C ALA A 118 -7.80 27.06 -30.01
N THR A 119 -7.44 25.79 -30.16
CA THR A 119 -7.33 25.15 -31.48
C THR A 119 -8.71 24.94 -32.10
N ILE A 120 -9.69 24.48 -31.32
CA ILE A 120 -11.07 24.28 -31.77
C ILE A 120 -11.68 25.61 -32.23
N GLU A 121 -11.53 26.67 -31.45
CA GLU A 121 -12.09 27.99 -31.78
C GLU A 121 -11.35 28.66 -32.94
N LYS A 122 -10.02 28.77 -32.88
CA LYS A 122 -9.27 29.59 -33.84
C LYS A 122 -8.99 28.88 -35.15
N ARG A 123 -8.75 27.56 -35.11
CA ARG A 123 -8.34 26.79 -36.30
C ARG A 123 -9.51 26.06 -36.93
N LEU A 124 -10.42 25.51 -36.12
CA LEU A 124 -11.57 24.76 -36.63
C LEU A 124 -12.84 25.63 -36.73
N GLY A 125 -12.83 26.84 -36.15
CA GLY A 125 -13.96 27.76 -36.21
C GLY A 125 -15.20 27.24 -35.47
N LYS A 126 -15.02 26.39 -34.45
CA LYS A 126 -16.11 25.81 -33.65
C LYS A 126 -16.14 26.43 -32.26
N GLU A 127 -17.34 26.58 -31.71
CA GLU A 127 -17.54 27.14 -30.37
C GLU A 127 -17.19 26.13 -29.28
N VAL A 128 -16.60 26.63 -28.18
CA VAL A 128 -16.42 25.87 -26.94
C VAL A 128 -17.23 26.52 -25.83
N THR A 129 -18.26 25.82 -25.36
CA THR A 129 -19.14 26.24 -24.26
C THR A 129 -19.12 25.25 -23.10
N PRO A 130 -19.61 25.60 -21.90
CA PRO A 130 -19.80 24.64 -20.81
C PRO A 130 -20.59 23.38 -21.21
N GLU A 131 -21.58 23.51 -22.10
CA GLU A 131 -22.35 22.39 -22.64
C GLU A 131 -21.47 21.46 -23.47
N THR A 132 -20.67 21.99 -24.40
CA THR A 132 -19.75 21.17 -25.22
C THR A 132 -18.64 20.52 -24.37
N ILE A 133 -18.20 21.18 -23.29
CA ILE A 133 -17.25 20.62 -22.33
C ILE A 133 -17.90 19.46 -21.57
N ASN A 134 -19.17 19.59 -21.18
CA ASN A 134 -19.89 18.51 -20.52
C ASN A 134 -20.08 17.30 -21.44
N GLU A 135 -20.40 17.51 -22.73
CA GLU A 135 -20.45 16.45 -23.73
C GLU A 135 -19.09 15.76 -23.93
N TYR A 136 -18.01 16.56 -24.00
CA TYR A 136 -16.64 16.03 -24.04
C TYR A 136 -16.32 15.17 -22.81
N LEU A 137 -16.68 15.65 -21.61
CA LEU A 137 -16.45 14.92 -20.37
C LEU A 137 -17.27 13.63 -20.29
N PHE A 138 -18.48 13.59 -20.86
CA PHE A 138 -19.25 12.36 -20.99
C PHE A 138 -18.53 11.34 -21.89
N ALA A 139 -18.12 11.77 -23.10
CA ALA A 139 -17.44 10.90 -24.04
C ALA A 139 -16.08 10.41 -23.49
N VAL A 140 -15.31 11.29 -22.84
CA VAL A 140 -13.98 10.93 -22.34
C VAL A 140 -14.08 9.93 -21.18
N ASN A 141 -15.09 10.02 -20.31
CA ASN A 141 -15.30 9.04 -19.23
C ASN A 141 -15.69 7.64 -19.74
N HIS A 142 -16.26 7.52 -20.95
CA HIS A 142 -16.47 6.23 -21.63
C HIS A 142 -15.18 5.71 -22.28
N THR A 143 -14.42 6.59 -22.95
CA THR A 143 -13.21 6.18 -23.68
C THR A 143 -11.99 5.95 -22.80
N MET A 144 -11.86 6.67 -21.67
CA MET A 144 -10.69 6.60 -20.80
C MET A 144 -10.47 5.19 -20.21
N PRO A 145 -11.52 4.46 -19.77
CA PRO A 145 -11.40 3.06 -19.36
C PRO A 145 -11.26 2.08 -20.54
N GLY A 146 -11.27 2.54 -21.80
CA GLY A 146 -11.08 1.71 -23.00
C GLY A 146 -12.31 1.47 -23.87
N GLY A 147 -13.36 2.29 -23.77
CA GLY A 147 -14.53 2.21 -24.64
C GLY A 147 -14.32 2.86 -26.03
N ALA A 148 -14.87 2.27 -27.08
CA ALA A 148 -14.79 2.78 -28.44
C ALA A 148 -15.89 3.82 -28.74
N VAL A 149 -15.59 4.83 -29.57
CA VAL A 149 -16.54 5.89 -29.98
C VAL A 149 -16.62 6.15 -31.49
N VAL A 150 -15.79 5.50 -32.30
CA VAL A 150 -15.75 5.74 -33.77
C VAL A 150 -15.73 4.45 -34.58
N GLN A 151 -14.78 3.56 -34.31
CA GLN A 151 -14.52 2.40 -35.18
C GLN A 151 -15.48 1.24 -34.87
N GLU A 152 -15.87 0.51 -35.92
CA GLU A 152 -16.57 -0.77 -35.84
C GLU A 152 -15.59 -1.91 -35.43
N HIS A 153 -16.11 -3.00 -34.87
CA HIS A 153 -15.39 -4.23 -34.50
C HIS A 153 -14.20 -3.98 -33.55
N MET A 154 -14.38 -3.06 -32.59
CA MET A 154 -13.41 -2.83 -31.52
C MET A 154 -13.60 -3.82 -30.38
N ALA A 155 -12.49 -4.35 -29.88
CA ALA A 155 -12.47 -5.03 -28.59
C ALA A 155 -12.31 -3.98 -27.49
N GLU A 156 -13.07 -4.13 -26.41
CA GLU A 156 -13.10 -3.17 -25.29
C GLU A 156 -12.67 -3.85 -23.98
N ILE A 157 -12.28 -3.03 -23.00
CA ILE A 157 -11.93 -3.52 -21.65
C ILE A 157 -13.23 -3.85 -20.89
N ASN A 158 -13.22 -4.93 -20.10
CA ASN A 158 -14.32 -5.21 -19.17
C ASN A 158 -14.41 -4.06 -18.15
N PRO A 159 -15.55 -3.33 -18.07
CA PRO A 159 -15.66 -2.16 -17.19
C PRO A 159 -15.40 -2.45 -15.70
N ALA A 160 -15.56 -3.70 -15.25
CA ALA A 160 -15.30 -4.08 -13.86
C ALA A 160 -13.80 -4.24 -13.51
N LEU A 161 -12.91 -4.20 -14.51
CA LEU A 161 -11.46 -4.39 -14.33
C LEU A 161 -10.65 -3.11 -14.61
N ALA A 162 -11.30 -2.04 -15.05
CA ALA A 162 -10.67 -0.78 -15.45
C ALA A 162 -10.46 0.18 -14.27
#